data_AF-A0A0J9T1F3-F1
#
_entry.id   AF-A0A0J9T1F3-F1
#
_cell.length_a   1.000
_cell.length_b   1.000
_cell.length_c   1.000
_cell.angle_alpha   90.00
_cell.angle_beta   90.00
_cell.angle_gamma   90.00
#
_symmetry.space_group_name_H-M   'P 1'
#
loop_
_entity.id
_entity.type
_entity.pdbx_description
1 polymer ?
#
loop_
_entity_poly.entity_id
_entity_poly.type
_entity_poly.pdbx_seq_one_letter_code
_entity_poly.pdbx_strand_id
1 'polypeptide(L)'
;MIYEHLFLGNINVDDQEKLSKSALYDLYKFCDDTIHDINIKCNNSYFGLSGSKVAQINDETCKLWRKVFVILEKLNNYNNFCKIHFKKCCDYFNYWLYGMFKKDTIYENISNIYNAWDNLFNALRDKKICYIWKKYINFSKKELENKKFLFDFLELYYLLKDKLTVVDKKNECCDYINKMFKLYKEMEKTSNKKIYKDEIIHFRSMFYRNYDTYKTMNEKIDEKNYYDICSNFLSNNNEHCKNYNLCIMIARNLINLSKLKGDERTKNCRYFIHWLYDKVGTIYSKSMNTIQDETTVNKIFNVGYTILQKLGINDCYYEVLNLDLVQNKERKYLHDYFENYNKIESNTCDNDKCPQYCKHIININELYKKNIEKCCTYYSENDYSDDCKYYFKCDQNFNPYKLYTKLNCSKFLSENEKMEEVKITLVKDYLQQLINDYRNKLKLMINGNASGSLCEGFICDTFYMSVLLVFGLLGVLLISFIVYKVNIN
;
A
#
# COMPACT_ATOMS: atom_id res chain seq x y z
N MET A 1 -9.52 25.02 10.01
CA MET A 1 -8.32 24.31 10.53
C MET A 1 -7.51 23.65 9.42
N ILE A 2 -8.14 23.19 8.33
CA ILE A 2 -7.50 22.67 7.09
C ILE A 2 -6.40 23.59 6.51
N TYR A 3 -6.51 24.91 6.69
CA TYR A 3 -5.65 25.91 6.05
C TYR A 3 -4.46 26.40 6.88
N GLU A 4 -4.39 26.11 8.19
CA GLU A 4 -3.40 26.77 9.08
C GLU A 4 -1.94 26.30 8.87
N HIS A 5 -1.73 25.13 8.25
CA HIS A 5 -0.41 24.51 8.20
C HIS A 5 0.05 24.06 6.81
N LEU A 6 -0.84 24.04 5.83
CA LEU A 6 -0.43 23.80 4.47
C LEU A 6 0.18 25.08 3.89
N PHE A 7 1.13 24.93 2.95
CA PHE A 7 1.65 25.97 2.04
C PHE A 7 0.53 26.64 1.17
N LEU A 8 -0.71 26.54 1.61
CA LEU A 8 -1.96 26.80 0.92
C LEU A 8 -2.74 27.89 1.68
N GLY A 9 -2.05 28.74 2.45
CA GLY A 9 -2.64 29.98 2.99
C GLY A 9 -2.97 31.00 1.90
N ASN A 10 -2.29 30.92 0.74
CA ASN A 10 -2.55 31.70 -0.46
C ASN A 10 -3.00 30.76 -1.60
N ILE A 11 -4.22 30.22 -1.48
CA ILE A 11 -4.82 29.38 -2.53
C ILE A 11 -5.32 30.26 -3.67
N ASN A 12 -4.79 30.06 -4.87
CA ASN A 12 -5.50 30.41 -6.11
C ASN A 12 -6.60 29.37 -6.37
N VAL A 13 -7.66 29.73 -7.09
CA VAL A 13 -8.82 28.89 -7.44
C VAL A 13 -8.41 27.48 -7.91
N ASP A 14 -7.40 27.37 -8.76
CA ASP A 14 -6.87 26.07 -9.25
C ASP A 14 -6.31 25.16 -8.15
N ASP A 15 -5.69 25.75 -7.13
CA ASP A 15 -5.14 25.02 -5.98
C ASP A 15 -6.26 24.49 -5.09
N GLN A 16 -7.37 25.24 -4.98
CA GLN A 16 -8.58 24.86 -4.27
C GLN A 16 -9.28 23.68 -4.97
N GLU A 17 -9.30 23.70 -6.30
CA GLU A 17 -9.86 22.62 -7.11
C GLU A 17 -9.04 21.33 -7.01
N LYS A 18 -7.70 21.40 -7.04
CA LYS A 18 -6.84 20.22 -6.84
C LYS A 18 -6.90 19.66 -5.41
N LEU A 19 -6.96 20.54 -4.40
CA LEU A 19 -7.13 20.14 -2.99
C LEU A 19 -8.46 19.42 -2.78
N SER A 20 -9.54 19.91 -3.39
CA SER A 20 -10.87 19.30 -3.35
C SER A 20 -10.96 17.89 -3.98
N LYS A 21 -9.87 17.40 -4.59
CA LYS A 21 -9.75 16.03 -5.14
C LYS A 21 -8.96 15.08 -4.22
N SER A 22 -8.36 15.57 -3.13
CA SER A 22 -7.63 14.74 -2.18
C SER A 22 -8.59 14.05 -1.20
N ALA A 23 -8.47 12.74 -1.04
CA ALA A 23 -9.24 12.01 -0.04
C ALA A 23 -8.94 12.46 1.41
N LEU A 24 -7.73 12.98 1.67
CA LEU A 24 -7.39 13.60 2.96
C LEU A 24 -8.20 14.88 3.16
N TYR A 25 -8.27 15.73 2.13
CA TYR A 25 -9.04 16.97 2.17
C TYR A 25 -10.53 16.69 2.33
N ASP A 26 -11.09 15.77 1.54
CA ASP A 26 -12.51 15.40 1.61
C ASP A 26 -12.89 14.96 3.03
N LEU A 27 -12.05 14.12 3.65
CA LEU A 27 -12.29 13.67 5.01
C LEU A 27 -12.13 14.81 6.01
N TYR A 28 -11.08 15.62 5.91
CA TYR A 28 -10.87 16.73 6.84
C TYR A 28 -12.00 17.75 6.74
N LYS A 29 -12.45 18.04 5.53
CA LYS A 29 -13.59 18.91 5.26
C LYS A 29 -14.85 18.33 5.87
N PHE A 30 -15.14 17.06 5.66
CA PHE A 30 -16.27 16.40 6.31
C PHE A 30 -16.19 16.46 7.83
N CYS A 31 -15.02 16.20 8.41
CA CYS A 31 -14.84 16.29 9.84
C CYS A 31 -15.02 17.74 10.33
N ASP A 32 -14.48 18.74 9.63
CA ASP A 32 -14.62 20.17 9.97
C ASP A 32 -16.08 20.64 9.82
N ASP A 33 -16.73 20.34 8.69
CA ASP A 33 -18.11 20.70 8.30
C ASP A 33 -19.18 19.88 9.02
N THR A 34 -18.79 18.85 9.79
CA THR A 34 -19.71 18.19 10.72
C THR A 34 -20.07 19.20 11.81
N ILE A 35 -21.06 20.03 11.49
CA ILE A 35 -21.72 20.97 12.37
C ILE A 35 -22.60 20.15 13.30
N HIS A 36 -22.45 20.43 14.57
CA HIS A 36 -23.41 20.02 15.58
C HIS A 36 -23.93 21.30 16.23
N ASP A 37 -25.23 21.30 16.55
CA ASP A 37 -25.89 22.36 17.30
C ASP A 37 -25.08 22.74 18.56
N ILE A 38 -24.41 23.88 18.51
CA ILE A 38 -23.50 24.38 19.57
C ILE A 38 -24.30 24.70 20.85
N ASN A 39 -25.62 24.78 20.72
CA ASN A 39 -26.57 25.14 21.77
C ASN A 39 -27.03 23.95 22.63
N ILE A 40 -26.71 22.69 22.28
CA ILE A 40 -27.07 21.56 23.13
C ILE A 40 -26.06 21.46 24.28
N LYS A 41 -26.54 21.73 25.50
CA LYS A 41 -25.78 21.64 26.75
C LYS A 41 -25.08 20.27 26.85
N CYS A 42 -23.80 20.29 27.21
CA CYS A 42 -23.01 19.07 27.42
C CYS A 42 -23.75 18.08 28.32
N ASN A 43 -23.94 16.84 27.84
CA ASN A 43 -24.56 15.77 28.61
C ASN A 43 -23.50 14.70 28.90
N ASN A 44 -23.20 14.46 30.18
CA ASN A 44 -22.20 13.47 30.60
C ASN A 44 -22.57 12.03 30.16
N SER A 45 -23.81 11.79 29.72
CA SER A 45 -24.23 10.50 29.15
C SER A 45 -23.40 10.07 27.94
N TYR A 46 -22.82 11.00 27.17
CA TYR A 46 -21.97 10.68 26.01
C TYR A 46 -20.62 10.04 26.37
N PHE A 47 -20.23 10.06 27.65
CA PHE A 47 -19.01 9.44 28.16
C PHE A 47 -19.26 8.04 28.78
N GLY A 48 -20.50 7.52 28.75
CA GLY A 48 -20.86 6.22 29.30
C GLY A 48 -20.80 6.16 30.83
N LEU A 49 -20.57 4.97 31.41
CA LEU A 49 -20.46 4.74 32.86
C LEU A 49 -19.35 5.59 33.54
N SER A 50 -18.41 6.14 32.77
CA SER A 50 -17.39 7.09 33.26
C SER A 50 -17.97 8.48 33.57
N GLY A 51 -19.11 8.85 32.97
CA GLY A 51 -19.76 10.15 33.17
C GLY A 51 -20.38 10.35 34.56
N SER A 52 -20.60 9.27 35.34
CA SER A 52 -21.12 9.35 36.71
C SER A 52 -20.03 9.56 37.77
N LYS A 53 -18.75 9.39 37.43
CA LYS A 53 -17.62 9.52 38.36
C LYS A 53 -16.73 10.76 38.15
N VAL A 54 -16.93 11.54 37.09
CA VAL A 54 -16.01 12.63 36.74
C VAL A 54 -16.66 13.98 37.00
N ALA A 55 -16.24 14.61 38.11
CA ALA A 55 -16.41 16.04 38.30
C ALA A 55 -15.67 16.78 37.17
N GLN A 56 -16.41 17.65 36.46
CA GLN A 56 -15.91 18.71 35.54
C GLN A 56 -15.16 18.25 34.27
N ILE A 57 -15.85 17.62 33.32
CA ILE A 57 -15.38 17.62 31.92
C ILE A 57 -15.58 19.05 31.36
N ASN A 58 -14.50 19.66 30.87
CA ASN A 58 -14.56 20.97 30.21
C ASN A 58 -15.56 20.96 29.03
N ASP A 59 -16.40 21.99 28.93
CA ASP A 59 -17.39 22.18 27.86
C ASP A 59 -16.78 22.06 26.45
N GLU A 60 -15.56 22.57 26.22
CA GLU A 60 -14.86 22.45 24.94
C GLU A 60 -14.49 20.99 24.62
N THR A 61 -13.99 20.25 25.60
CA THR A 61 -13.66 18.81 25.47
C THR A 61 -14.91 17.99 25.21
N CYS A 62 -16.00 18.30 25.90
CA CYS A 62 -17.29 17.66 25.70
C CYS A 62 -17.83 17.91 24.28
N LYS A 63 -17.75 19.15 23.79
CA LYS A 63 -18.11 19.52 22.42
C LYS A 63 -17.27 18.79 21.39
N LEU A 64 -15.95 18.68 21.59
CA LEU A 64 -15.08 17.91 20.71
C LEU A 64 -15.46 16.42 20.70
N TRP A 65 -15.63 15.80 21.87
CA TRP A 65 -15.99 14.38 21.94
C TRP A 65 -17.31 14.09 21.24
N ARG A 66 -18.32 14.95 21.43
CA ARG A 66 -19.60 14.84 20.74
C ARG A 66 -19.44 14.91 19.22
N LYS A 67 -18.61 15.85 18.73
CA LYS A 67 -18.29 15.95 17.30
C LYS A 67 -17.62 14.67 16.77
N VAL A 68 -16.64 14.17 17.51
CA VAL A 68 -15.93 12.91 17.21
C VAL A 68 -16.89 11.72 17.18
N PHE A 69 -17.78 11.61 18.15
CA PHE A 69 -18.80 10.56 18.23
C PHE A 69 -19.71 10.55 16.98
N VAL A 70 -20.24 11.71 16.58
CA VAL A 70 -21.08 11.82 15.38
C VAL A 70 -20.31 11.46 14.11
N ILE A 71 -19.04 11.88 14.00
CA ILE A 71 -18.17 11.51 12.88
C ILE A 71 -18.02 9.99 12.84
N LEU A 72 -17.75 9.36 13.97
CA LEU A 72 -17.57 7.92 14.09
C LEU A 72 -18.83 7.13 13.72
N GLU A 73 -20.01 7.54 14.17
CA GLU A 73 -21.28 6.91 13.78
C GLU A 73 -21.51 7.00 12.27
N LYS A 74 -21.26 8.16 11.68
CA LYS A 74 -21.39 8.36 10.23
C LYS A 74 -20.40 7.48 9.45
N LEU A 75 -19.14 7.40 9.90
CA LEU A 75 -18.12 6.56 9.27
C LEU A 75 -18.44 5.06 9.40
N ASN A 76 -19.12 4.64 10.46
CA ASN A 76 -19.51 3.24 10.68
C ASN A 76 -20.75 2.83 9.86
N ASN A 77 -21.72 3.75 9.68
CA ASN A 77 -22.98 3.45 9.01
C ASN A 77 -22.94 3.64 7.48
N TYR A 78 -22.03 4.46 6.96
CA TYR A 78 -21.88 4.68 5.51
C TYR A 78 -20.77 3.80 4.92
N ASN A 79 -21.17 2.72 4.24
CA ASN A 79 -20.25 1.86 3.47
C ASN A 79 -19.53 2.55 2.28
N ASN A 80 -19.71 3.86 2.04
CA ASN A 80 -19.23 4.55 0.83
C ASN A 80 -18.75 6.00 1.05
N PHE A 81 -18.55 6.50 2.28
CA PHE A 81 -18.09 7.89 2.46
C PHE A 81 -16.63 8.06 2.03
N CYS A 82 -15.75 7.20 2.53
CA CYS A 82 -14.36 7.19 2.13
C CYS A 82 -14.22 6.44 0.81
N LYS A 83 -13.91 7.16 -0.29
CA LYS A 83 -13.57 6.59 -1.62
C LYS A 83 -12.25 5.77 -1.62
N ILE A 84 -11.73 5.42 -0.44
CA ILE A 84 -10.44 4.80 -0.19
C ILE A 84 -10.60 3.64 0.81
N HIS A 85 -9.59 2.79 0.92
CA HIS A 85 -9.57 1.67 1.87
C HIS A 85 -9.84 2.13 3.31
N PHE A 86 -10.74 1.45 4.02
CA PHE A 86 -11.22 1.82 5.37
C PHE A 86 -10.09 2.13 6.36
N LYS A 87 -9.02 1.31 6.38
CA LYS A 87 -7.85 1.56 7.25
C LYS A 87 -7.21 2.94 7.00
N LYS A 88 -7.07 3.35 5.73
CA LYS A 88 -6.47 4.63 5.34
C LYS A 88 -7.37 5.81 5.71
N CYS A 89 -8.69 5.63 5.58
CA CYS A 89 -9.69 6.57 6.08
C CYS A 89 -9.53 6.81 7.59
N CYS A 90 -9.34 5.74 8.36
CA CYS A 90 -9.11 5.84 9.80
C CYS A 90 -7.76 6.49 10.15
N ASP A 91 -6.71 6.28 9.35
CA ASP A 91 -5.44 6.99 9.53
C ASP A 91 -5.67 8.51 9.40
N TYR A 92 -6.32 8.95 8.33
CA TYR A 92 -6.62 10.37 8.12
C TYR A 92 -7.43 10.97 9.27
N PHE A 93 -8.47 10.26 9.71
CA PHE A 93 -9.26 10.71 10.85
C PHE A 93 -8.44 10.87 12.13
N ASN A 94 -7.51 9.94 12.41
CA ASN A 94 -6.61 10.04 13.55
C ASN A 94 -5.71 11.28 13.46
N TYR A 95 -5.13 11.58 12.30
CA TYR A 95 -4.30 12.78 12.12
C TYR A 95 -5.10 14.08 12.08
N TRP A 96 -6.37 14.05 11.67
CA TRP A 96 -7.28 15.19 11.85
C TRP A 96 -7.49 15.48 13.34
N LEU A 97 -7.76 14.43 14.11
CA LEU A 97 -7.99 14.53 15.55
C LEU A 97 -6.76 15.05 16.30
N TYR A 98 -5.55 14.65 15.90
CA TYR A 98 -4.31 15.23 16.44
C TYR A 98 -4.23 16.74 16.26
N GLY A 99 -4.82 17.29 15.18
CA GLY A 99 -4.94 18.72 14.99
C GLY A 99 -5.91 19.40 15.97
N MET A 100 -6.95 18.69 16.39
CA MET A 100 -7.92 19.19 17.37
C MET A 100 -7.33 19.25 18.80
N PHE A 101 -6.33 18.42 19.09
CA PHE A 101 -5.62 18.43 20.38
C PHE A 101 -4.61 19.60 20.53
N LYS A 102 -4.58 20.54 19.60
CA LYS A 102 -3.75 21.77 19.68
C LYS A 102 -4.25 22.79 20.71
N LYS A 103 -5.50 22.71 21.17
CA LYS A 103 -6.01 23.61 22.23
C LYS A 103 -5.61 23.07 23.61
N ASP A 104 -5.03 23.92 24.47
CA ASP A 104 -4.51 23.50 25.78
C ASP A 104 -5.60 22.89 26.67
N THR A 105 -6.78 23.51 26.70
CA THR A 105 -7.99 23.04 27.38
C THR A 105 -8.41 21.62 26.99
N ILE A 106 -8.27 21.28 25.70
CA ILE A 106 -8.59 19.97 25.14
C ILE A 106 -7.48 18.97 25.46
N TYR A 107 -6.22 19.40 25.28
CA TYR A 107 -5.05 18.56 25.50
C TYR A 107 -4.95 18.08 26.96
N GLU A 108 -5.21 18.95 27.93
CA GLU A 108 -5.25 18.60 29.36
C GLU A 108 -6.31 17.53 29.69
N ASN A 109 -7.35 17.42 28.86
CA ASN A 109 -8.47 16.50 29.03
C ASN A 109 -8.47 15.36 27.99
N ILE A 110 -7.35 15.14 27.28
CA ILE A 110 -7.27 14.16 26.19
C ILE A 110 -7.57 12.72 26.66
N SER A 111 -7.23 12.39 27.91
CA SER A 111 -7.51 11.09 28.54
C SER A 111 -9.01 10.82 28.62
N ASN A 112 -9.84 11.83 28.86
CA ASN A 112 -11.30 11.71 28.91
C ASN A 112 -11.86 11.33 27.53
N ILE A 113 -11.31 11.91 26.45
CA ILE A 113 -11.67 11.57 25.07
C ILE A 113 -11.30 10.12 24.76
N TYR A 114 -10.11 9.68 25.16
CA TYR A 114 -9.66 8.30 24.94
C TYR A 114 -10.50 7.28 25.69
N ASN A 115 -10.84 7.56 26.95
CA ASN A 115 -11.71 6.70 27.77
C ASN A 115 -13.12 6.59 27.18
N ALA A 116 -13.68 7.72 26.73
CA ALA A 116 -14.99 7.72 26.08
C ALA A 116 -14.98 6.89 24.79
N TRP A 117 -13.88 6.96 24.03
CA TRP A 117 -13.67 6.13 22.85
C TRP A 117 -13.60 4.65 23.17
N ASP A 118 -12.92 4.24 24.23
CA ASP A 118 -12.89 2.85 24.68
C ASP A 118 -14.28 2.33 25.00
N ASN A 119 -15.05 3.11 25.76
CA ASN A 119 -16.42 2.74 26.11
C ASN A 119 -17.28 2.53 24.86
N LEU A 120 -17.17 3.44 23.88
CA LEU A 120 -17.87 3.31 22.61
C LEU A 120 -17.40 2.07 21.83
N PHE A 121 -16.10 1.91 21.66
CA PHE A 121 -15.51 0.82 20.89
C PHE A 121 -15.88 -0.55 21.46
N ASN A 122 -15.88 -0.69 22.78
CA ASN A 122 -16.23 -1.92 23.47
C ASN A 122 -17.75 -2.21 23.45
N ALA A 123 -18.60 -1.20 23.30
CA ALA A 123 -20.05 -1.36 23.20
C ALA A 123 -20.53 -1.83 21.82
N LEU A 124 -19.71 -1.70 20.77
CA LEU A 124 -20.06 -2.09 19.41
C LEU A 124 -19.88 -3.60 19.19
N ARG A 125 -20.91 -4.27 18.66
CA ARG A 125 -20.84 -5.71 18.29
C ARG A 125 -19.87 -5.95 17.15
N ASP A 126 -19.89 -5.08 16.15
CA ASP A 126 -18.96 -5.11 15.01
C ASP A 126 -17.86 -4.07 15.20
N LYS A 127 -16.61 -4.52 15.34
CA LYS A 127 -15.43 -3.64 15.54
C LYS A 127 -14.99 -2.91 14.25
N LYS A 128 -15.94 -2.52 13.39
CA LYS A 128 -15.73 -1.85 12.10
C LYS A 128 -15.67 -0.32 12.21
N ILE A 129 -15.23 0.20 13.35
CA ILE A 129 -15.07 1.62 13.62
C ILE A 129 -13.58 2.01 13.61
N CYS A 130 -13.28 3.28 13.32
CA CYS A 130 -11.91 3.76 13.44
C CYS A 130 -11.41 3.66 14.88
N TYR A 131 -10.24 3.05 15.04
CA TYR A 131 -9.55 2.93 16.31
C TYR A 131 -8.41 3.96 16.37
N ILE A 132 -8.27 4.68 17.49
CA ILE A 132 -7.08 5.50 17.73
C ILE A 132 -5.92 4.60 18.10
N TRP A 133 -4.93 4.54 17.23
CA TRP A 133 -3.69 3.83 17.51
C TRP A 133 -2.92 4.57 18.60
N LYS A 134 -2.40 3.82 19.60
CA LYS A 134 -1.46 4.34 20.60
C LYS A 134 -2.01 5.43 21.55
N LYS A 135 -3.32 5.50 21.78
CA LYS A 135 -3.94 6.50 22.67
C LYS A 135 -3.44 6.53 24.13
N TYR A 136 -2.87 5.44 24.63
CA TYR A 136 -2.26 5.40 25.96
C TYR A 136 -0.78 5.78 25.98
N ILE A 137 -0.21 6.16 24.83
CA ILE A 137 1.09 6.82 24.78
C ILE A 137 0.84 8.30 25.07
N ASN A 138 1.50 8.81 26.12
CA ASN A 138 1.42 10.22 26.48
C ASN A 138 2.23 11.05 25.47
N PHE A 139 1.57 11.49 24.40
CA PHE A 139 2.17 12.38 23.40
C PHE A 139 2.09 13.82 23.88
N SER A 140 3.21 14.53 23.89
CA SER A 140 3.20 15.99 24.05
C SER A 140 2.38 16.64 22.94
N LYS A 141 1.79 17.80 23.23
CA LYS A 141 1.12 18.65 22.23
C LYS A 141 2.00 18.87 20.99
N LYS A 142 3.29 19.14 21.21
CA LYS A 142 4.25 19.35 20.12
C LYS A 142 4.47 18.10 19.27
N GLU A 143 4.48 16.92 19.88
CA GLU A 143 4.59 15.66 19.15
C GLU A 143 3.36 15.40 18.27
N LEU A 144 2.15 15.64 18.78
CA LEU A 144 0.91 15.54 18.00
C LEU A 144 0.91 16.48 16.79
N GLU A 145 1.36 17.73 17.00
CA GLU A 145 1.54 18.72 15.93
C GLU A 145 2.53 18.23 14.87
N ASN A 146 3.73 17.79 15.28
CA ASN A 146 4.77 17.34 14.37
C ASN A 146 4.35 16.09 13.57
N LYS A 147 3.65 15.15 14.23
CA LYS A 147 3.08 13.95 13.59
C LYS A 147 2.11 14.33 12.48
N LYS A 148 1.11 15.14 12.81
CA LYS A 148 0.16 15.66 11.85
C LYS A 148 0.86 16.38 10.71
N PHE A 149 1.79 17.25 11.03
CA PHE A 149 2.40 18.12 10.05
C PHE A 149 3.25 17.35 9.03
N LEU A 150 4.05 16.38 9.49
CA LEU A 150 4.81 15.52 8.59
C LEU A 150 3.89 14.58 7.79
N PHE A 151 2.84 14.04 8.41
CA PHE A 151 1.87 13.18 7.73
C PHE A 151 1.13 13.92 6.61
N ASP A 152 0.56 15.09 6.91
CA ASP A 152 -0.15 15.93 5.93
C ASP A 152 0.77 16.29 4.75
N PHE A 153 2.04 16.60 5.03
CA PHE A 153 3.04 16.80 3.98
C PHE A 153 3.22 15.57 3.09
N LEU A 154 3.39 14.38 3.68
CA LEU A 154 3.61 13.14 2.93
C LEU A 154 2.41 12.79 2.05
N GLU A 155 1.19 12.95 2.56
CA GLU A 155 -0.04 12.69 1.80
C GLU A 155 -0.27 13.71 0.69
N LEU A 156 0.13 14.97 0.87
CA LEU A 156 -0.12 16.07 -0.08
C LEU A 156 1.10 16.47 -0.91
N TYR A 157 2.24 15.80 -0.74
CA TYR A 157 3.48 16.12 -1.45
C TYR A 157 3.32 16.11 -2.98
N TYR A 158 2.48 15.22 -3.50
CA TYR A 158 2.20 15.15 -4.93
C TYR A 158 1.63 16.47 -5.49
N LEU A 159 0.87 17.24 -4.69
CA LEU A 159 0.35 18.55 -5.06
C LEU A 159 1.45 19.62 -5.11
N LEU A 160 2.50 19.48 -4.30
CA LEU A 160 3.64 20.40 -4.25
C LEU A 160 4.60 20.17 -5.42
N LYS A 161 4.71 18.92 -5.89
CA LYS A 161 5.55 18.54 -7.03
C LYS A 161 5.20 19.33 -8.30
N ASP A 162 3.92 19.58 -8.54
CA ASP A 162 3.42 20.39 -9.66
C ASP A 162 3.81 21.87 -9.56
N LYS A 163 4.08 22.39 -8.35
CA LYS A 163 4.42 23.80 -8.13
C LYS A 163 5.92 24.09 -8.23
N LEU A 164 6.76 23.06 -8.12
CA LEU A 164 8.22 23.16 -8.28
C LEU A 164 8.66 23.53 -9.71
N THR A 165 7.74 23.46 -10.68
CA THR A 165 7.98 23.82 -12.09
C THR A 165 7.61 25.27 -12.42
N VAL A 166 6.85 25.95 -11.55
CA VAL A 166 6.42 27.35 -11.76
C VAL A 166 7.45 28.30 -11.13
N VAL A 167 8.04 29.19 -11.94
CA VAL A 167 9.19 30.03 -11.56
C VAL A 167 8.92 30.89 -10.31
N ASP A 168 7.76 31.52 -10.23
CA ASP A 168 7.44 32.49 -9.16
C ASP A 168 7.17 31.85 -7.79
N LYS A 169 6.73 30.58 -7.75
CA LYS A 169 6.41 29.85 -6.49
C LYS A 169 7.50 28.87 -6.06
N LYS A 170 8.57 28.74 -6.85
CA LYS A 170 9.62 27.74 -6.67
C LYS A 170 10.37 27.92 -5.35
N ASN A 171 10.75 29.15 -5.02
CA ASN A 171 11.56 29.43 -3.82
C ASN A 171 10.78 29.11 -2.53
N GLU A 172 9.55 29.60 -2.43
CA GLU A 172 8.68 29.36 -1.27
C GLU A 172 8.31 27.86 -1.11
N CYS A 173 8.08 27.14 -2.22
CA CYS A 173 7.82 25.70 -2.18
C CYS A 173 9.06 24.91 -1.74
N CYS A 174 10.24 25.31 -2.24
CA CYS A 174 11.52 24.75 -1.80
C CYS A 174 11.74 25.00 -0.30
N ASP A 175 11.41 26.18 0.22
CA ASP A 175 11.52 26.50 1.65
C ASP A 175 10.60 25.64 2.50
N TYR A 176 9.35 25.43 2.06
CA TYR A 176 8.41 24.54 2.74
C TYR A 176 8.90 23.08 2.74
N ILE A 177 9.38 22.57 1.60
CA ILE A 177 9.95 21.21 1.52
C ILE A 177 11.18 21.09 2.43
N ASN A 178 12.08 22.07 2.40
CA ASN A 178 13.25 22.08 3.27
C ASN A 178 12.86 22.08 4.75
N LYS A 179 11.82 22.82 5.13
CA LYS A 179 11.23 22.78 6.47
C LYS A 179 10.75 21.37 6.83
N MET A 180 10.11 20.65 5.90
CA MET A 180 9.61 19.29 6.15
C MET A 180 10.76 18.27 6.28
N PHE A 181 11.80 18.39 5.45
CA PHE A 181 13.00 17.56 5.58
C PHE A 181 13.75 17.84 6.88
N LYS A 182 13.79 19.11 7.33
CA LYS A 182 14.35 19.47 8.64
C LYS A 182 13.54 18.86 9.78
N LEU A 183 12.20 18.98 9.72
CA LEU A 183 11.29 18.36 10.69
C LEU A 183 11.49 16.85 10.76
N TYR A 184 11.56 16.16 9.60
CA TYR A 184 11.87 14.73 9.55
C TYR A 184 13.21 14.41 10.25
N LYS A 185 14.28 15.17 9.95
CA LYS A 185 15.60 14.96 10.58
C LYS A 185 15.55 15.17 12.09
N GLU A 186 14.78 16.15 12.57
CA GLU A 186 14.59 16.39 14.00
C GLU A 186 13.81 15.24 14.66
N MET A 187 12.72 14.77 14.03
CA MET A 187 11.95 13.62 14.47
C MET A 187 12.78 12.33 14.48
N GLU A 188 13.71 12.18 13.55
CA GLU A 188 14.62 11.04 13.45
C GLU A 188 15.71 11.06 14.53
N LYS A 189 16.24 12.24 14.85
CA LYS A 189 17.34 12.44 15.82
C LYS A 189 16.89 12.53 17.27
N THR A 190 15.60 12.76 17.54
CA THR A 190 15.09 12.87 18.92
C THR A 190 15.25 11.57 19.71
N SER A 191 15.51 11.69 21.01
CA SER A 191 15.51 10.56 21.96
C SER A 191 14.18 9.80 21.96
N ASN A 192 13.08 10.49 21.64
CA ASN A 192 11.72 9.94 21.57
C ASN A 192 11.33 9.45 20.16
N LYS A 193 12.29 9.09 19.28
CA LYS A 193 12.03 8.66 17.87
C LYS A 193 10.92 7.61 17.70
N LYS A 194 10.66 6.78 18.72
CA LYS A 194 9.58 5.76 18.73
C LYS A 194 8.17 6.37 18.58
N ILE A 195 7.96 7.59 19.05
CA ILE A 195 6.69 8.32 18.91
C ILE A 195 6.40 8.55 17.43
N TYR A 196 7.41 8.98 16.67
CA TYR A 196 7.35 9.31 15.25
C TYR A 196 7.56 8.12 14.29
N LYS A 197 7.45 6.89 14.81
CA LYS A 197 7.79 5.65 14.08
C LYS A 197 7.08 5.54 12.72
N ASP A 198 5.79 5.87 12.68
CA ASP A 198 4.97 5.66 11.48
C ASP A 198 5.24 6.73 10.43
N GLU A 199 5.44 7.98 10.84
CA GLU A 199 5.79 9.10 9.95
C GLU A 199 7.20 8.96 9.39
N ILE A 200 8.18 8.54 10.21
CA ILE A 200 9.56 8.28 9.76
C ILE A 200 9.58 7.15 8.75
N ILE A 201 8.83 6.06 8.99
CA ILE A 201 8.73 4.94 8.05
C ILE A 201 8.13 5.43 6.73
N HIS A 202 7.02 6.17 6.80
CA HIS A 202 6.35 6.68 5.60
C HIS A 202 7.27 7.62 4.81
N PHE A 203 7.98 8.53 5.49
CA PHE A 203 8.98 9.39 4.87
C PHE A 203 10.10 8.59 4.20
N ARG A 204 10.67 7.59 4.89
CA ARG A 204 11.75 6.77 4.33
C ARG A 204 11.29 5.90 3.17
N SER A 205 10.09 5.33 3.24
CA SER A 205 9.52 4.59 2.10
C SER A 205 9.31 5.51 0.89
N MET A 206 9.02 6.79 1.15
CA MET A 206 8.82 7.78 0.10
C MET A 206 10.14 8.28 -0.51
N PHE A 207 11.22 8.38 0.26
CA PHE A 207 12.44 9.09 -0.15
C PHE A 207 13.76 8.28 -0.14
N TYR A 208 13.86 7.08 0.45
CA TYR A 208 15.17 6.48 0.80
C TYR A 208 15.46 5.02 0.38
N ARG A 209 14.71 4.39 -0.53
CA ARG A 209 15.10 3.03 -1.02
C ARG A 209 15.35 3.01 -2.51
N ASN A 210 16.52 2.51 -2.87
CA ASN A 210 17.08 2.54 -4.23
C ASN A 210 17.08 3.97 -4.82
N TYR A 211 17.28 4.95 -3.93
CA TYR A 211 17.25 6.38 -4.26
C TYR A 211 18.20 6.65 -5.42
N ASP A 212 19.43 6.13 -5.41
CA ASP A 212 20.39 6.43 -6.47
C ASP A 212 19.92 5.90 -7.84
N THR A 213 19.49 4.64 -7.94
CA THR A 213 18.95 4.05 -9.19
C THR A 213 17.72 4.82 -9.69
N TYR A 214 16.74 5.07 -8.82
CA TYR A 214 15.53 5.81 -9.21
C TYR A 214 15.79 7.30 -9.45
N LYS A 215 16.78 7.90 -8.77
CA LYS A 215 17.21 9.29 -8.94
C LYS A 215 17.84 9.47 -10.31
N THR A 216 18.74 8.57 -10.72
CA THR A 216 19.31 8.60 -12.08
C THR A 216 18.20 8.54 -13.13
N MET A 217 17.19 7.68 -12.93
CA MET A 217 16.01 7.62 -13.82
C MET A 217 15.15 8.89 -13.79
N ASN A 218 15.34 9.79 -12.81
CA ASN A 218 14.62 11.05 -12.65
C ASN A 218 15.41 12.29 -13.07
N GLU A 219 16.69 12.16 -13.45
CA GLU A 219 17.53 13.30 -13.83
C GLU A 219 16.94 14.08 -15.03
N LYS A 220 17.28 15.37 -15.16
CA LYS A 220 16.84 16.18 -16.31
C LYS A 220 17.69 15.87 -17.55
N ILE A 221 17.19 16.24 -18.72
CA ILE A 221 17.75 15.86 -20.03
C ILE A 221 18.08 17.12 -20.83
N ASP A 222 19.20 17.09 -21.56
CA ASP A 222 19.52 18.04 -22.63
C ASP A 222 18.77 17.61 -23.91
N GLU A 223 17.82 18.42 -24.38
CA GLU A 223 16.68 18.06 -25.25
C GLU A 223 17.00 17.48 -26.65
N LYS A 224 18.26 17.35 -27.05
CA LYS A 224 18.60 17.31 -28.49
C LYS A 224 18.51 15.96 -29.20
N ASN A 225 18.17 14.83 -28.54
CA ASN A 225 18.37 13.50 -29.15
C ASN A 225 17.22 12.47 -29.10
N TYR A 226 15.99 12.89 -28.77
CA TYR A 226 14.85 11.94 -28.60
C TYR A 226 13.61 12.29 -29.42
N TYR A 227 13.70 13.32 -30.27
CA TYR A 227 12.57 13.82 -31.05
C TYR A 227 11.96 12.73 -31.95
N ASP A 228 12.78 12.01 -32.71
CA ASP A 228 12.31 10.97 -33.65
C ASP A 228 11.57 9.80 -32.98
N ILE A 229 11.84 9.57 -31.69
CA ILE A 229 11.22 8.51 -30.89
C ILE A 229 9.90 8.98 -30.28
N CYS A 230 9.87 10.24 -29.81
CA CYS A 230 8.76 10.80 -29.03
C CYS A 230 7.84 11.74 -29.80
N SER A 231 8.14 12.01 -31.07
CA SER A 231 7.41 12.97 -31.93
C SER A 231 5.93 12.66 -32.07
N ASN A 232 5.53 11.38 -32.01
CA ASN A 232 4.12 10.96 -32.02
C ASN A 232 3.30 11.46 -30.81
N PHE A 233 3.96 11.98 -29.77
CA PHE A 233 3.30 12.62 -28.62
C PHE A 233 3.31 14.16 -28.72
N LEU A 234 3.88 14.75 -29.76
CA LEU A 234 3.84 16.19 -30.01
C LEU A 234 2.52 16.56 -30.69
N SER A 235 1.60 17.14 -29.93
CA SER A 235 0.42 17.84 -30.43
C SER A 235 0.18 19.11 -29.63
N ASN A 236 -0.53 20.08 -30.22
CA ASN A 236 -0.56 21.50 -29.82
C ASN A 236 -1.21 21.86 -28.47
N ASN A 237 -1.43 20.91 -27.53
CA ASN A 237 -2.08 21.18 -26.24
C ASN A 237 -1.18 20.83 -25.03
N ASN A 238 -1.33 21.55 -23.91
CA ASN A 238 -0.52 21.43 -22.68
C ASN A 238 -0.48 20.02 -22.04
N GLU A 239 -1.51 19.19 -22.23
CA GLU A 239 -1.57 17.80 -21.73
C GLU A 239 -0.53 16.88 -22.42
N HIS A 240 -0.15 17.22 -23.65
CA HIS A 240 0.84 16.47 -24.44
C HIS A 240 2.29 16.74 -24.03
N CYS A 241 2.58 17.87 -23.39
CA CYS A 241 3.92 18.16 -22.87
C CYS A 241 4.34 17.18 -21.76
N LYS A 242 3.39 16.71 -20.93
CA LYS A 242 3.67 15.69 -19.90
C LYS A 242 3.99 14.33 -20.52
N ASN A 243 3.20 13.94 -21.53
CA ASN A 243 3.38 12.69 -22.26
C ASN A 243 4.72 12.67 -23.01
N TYR A 244 5.04 13.78 -23.68
CA TYR A 244 6.30 13.97 -24.39
C TYR A 244 7.49 13.90 -23.42
N ASN A 245 7.45 14.63 -22.29
CA ASN A 245 8.50 14.58 -21.28
C ASN A 245 8.69 13.17 -20.70
N LEU A 246 7.60 12.47 -20.37
CA LEU A 246 7.69 11.09 -19.89
C LEU A 246 8.27 10.16 -20.98
N CYS A 247 7.88 10.33 -22.24
CA CYS A 247 8.46 9.59 -23.36
C CYS A 247 9.97 9.78 -23.46
N ILE A 248 10.48 11.02 -23.36
CA ILE A 248 11.92 11.28 -23.41
C ILE A 248 12.63 10.59 -22.24
N MET A 249 12.07 10.66 -21.04
CA MET A 249 12.64 9.98 -19.86
C MET A 249 12.70 8.46 -20.06
N ILE A 250 11.63 7.86 -20.61
CA ILE A 250 11.57 6.44 -20.97
C ILE A 250 12.66 6.11 -21.99
N ALA A 251 12.74 6.85 -23.09
CA ALA A 251 13.70 6.61 -24.16
C ALA A 251 15.14 6.68 -23.65
N ARG A 252 15.48 7.72 -22.88
CA ARG A 252 16.80 7.83 -22.26
C ARG A 252 17.09 6.65 -21.35
N ASN A 253 16.17 6.29 -20.46
CA ASN A 253 16.39 5.21 -19.50
C ASN A 253 16.60 3.88 -20.24
N LEU A 254 15.80 3.57 -21.26
CA LEU A 254 15.94 2.36 -22.08
C LEU A 254 17.25 2.33 -22.89
N ILE A 255 17.69 3.47 -23.42
CA ILE A 255 18.99 3.60 -24.11
C ILE A 255 20.16 3.42 -23.13
N ASN A 256 20.04 3.86 -21.89
CA ASN A 256 21.06 3.59 -20.89
C ASN A 256 21.06 2.11 -20.47
N LEU A 257 19.88 1.49 -20.36
CA LEU A 257 19.77 0.06 -20.09
C LEU A 257 20.35 -0.80 -21.21
N SER A 258 20.26 -0.37 -22.48
CA SER A 258 20.82 -1.13 -23.60
C SER A 258 22.34 -1.19 -23.62
N LYS A 259 23.02 -0.28 -22.88
CA LYS A 259 24.48 -0.31 -22.69
C LYS A 259 24.92 -1.41 -21.71
N LEU A 260 24.00 -1.90 -20.88
CA LEU A 260 24.24 -2.98 -19.91
C LEU A 260 24.08 -4.35 -20.57
N LYS A 261 24.63 -5.41 -19.95
CA LYS A 261 24.55 -6.79 -20.45
C LYS A 261 24.23 -7.78 -19.33
N GLY A 262 23.67 -8.93 -19.69
CA GLY A 262 23.40 -10.04 -18.78
C GLY A 262 22.56 -9.66 -17.55
N ASP A 263 22.89 -10.23 -16.40
CA ASP A 263 22.13 -10.07 -15.15
C ASP A 263 22.02 -8.62 -14.68
N GLU A 264 23.05 -7.79 -14.94
CA GLU A 264 23.03 -6.37 -14.59
C GLU A 264 21.94 -5.64 -15.35
N ARG A 265 21.80 -5.91 -16.66
CA ARG A 265 20.71 -5.35 -17.47
C ARG A 265 19.36 -5.83 -16.96
N THR A 266 19.19 -7.13 -16.76
CA THR A 266 17.94 -7.74 -16.29
C THR A 266 17.49 -7.12 -14.96
N LYS A 267 18.40 -6.98 -14.00
CA LYS A 267 18.15 -6.32 -12.72
C LYS A 267 17.70 -4.87 -12.90
N ASN A 268 18.43 -4.07 -13.68
CA ASN A 268 18.08 -2.67 -13.91
C ASN A 268 16.77 -2.50 -14.71
N CYS A 269 16.41 -3.48 -15.55
CA CYS A 269 15.13 -3.50 -16.24
C CYS A 269 13.94 -3.74 -15.28
N ARG A 270 14.09 -4.60 -14.26
CA ARG A 270 13.11 -4.73 -13.17
C ARG A 270 12.91 -3.42 -12.41
N TYR A 271 14.00 -2.73 -12.07
CA TYR A 271 13.92 -1.37 -11.48
C TYR A 271 13.18 -0.40 -12.39
N PHE A 272 13.50 -0.37 -13.68
CA PHE A 272 12.88 0.52 -14.64
C PHE A 272 11.36 0.32 -14.75
N ILE A 273 10.89 -0.93 -14.73
CA ILE A 273 9.45 -1.23 -14.77
C ILE A 273 8.76 -0.62 -13.56
N HIS A 274 9.25 -0.87 -12.35
CA HIS A 274 8.66 -0.30 -11.14
C HIS A 274 8.71 1.24 -11.13
N TRP A 275 9.79 1.83 -11.67
CA TRP A 275 9.87 3.27 -11.88
C TRP A 275 8.81 3.78 -12.86
N LEU A 276 8.63 3.09 -13.99
CA LEU A 276 7.67 3.47 -15.02
C LEU A 276 6.23 3.44 -14.50
N TYR A 277 5.84 2.37 -13.80
CA TYR A 277 4.52 2.27 -13.17
C TYR A 277 4.29 3.36 -12.10
N ASP A 278 5.30 3.67 -11.29
CA ASP A 278 5.24 4.75 -10.30
C ASP A 278 5.09 6.13 -10.97
N LYS A 279 5.81 6.36 -12.09
CA LYS A 279 5.70 7.59 -12.88
C LYS A 279 4.35 7.75 -13.56
N VAL A 280 3.91 6.70 -14.26
CA VAL A 280 2.60 6.64 -14.90
C VAL A 280 1.50 6.88 -13.87
N GLY A 281 1.55 6.19 -12.75
CA GLY A 281 0.62 6.42 -11.64
C GLY A 281 0.67 7.84 -11.11
N THR A 282 1.84 8.45 -11.02
CA THR A 282 1.97 9.86 -10.59
C THR A 282 1.38 10.85 -11.59
N ILE A 283 1.49 10.59 -12.91
CA ILE A 283 1.09 11.53 -13.95
C ILE A 283 -0.39 11.39 -14.32
N TYR A 284 -0.92 10.16 -14.38
CA TYR A 284 -2.25 9.84 -14.92
C TYR A 284 -3.29 9.41 -13.87
N SER A 285 -2.96 9.48 -12.59
CA SER A 285 -3.91 9.22 -11.50
C SER A 285 -4.89 10.40 -11.34
N LYS A 286 -6.19 10.09 -11.33
CA LYS A 286 -7.26 11.03 -10.92
C LYS A 286 -7.62 10.87 -9.43
N SER A 287 -7.33 9.71 -8.85
CA SER A 287 -7.59 9.32 -7.45
C SER A 287 -6.57 8.28 -6.99
N MET A 288 -6.48 7.99 -5.67
CA MET A 288 -5.41 7.16 -5.10
C MET A 288 -5.21 5.76 -5.71
N ASN A 289 -6.20 5.19 -6.41
CA ASN A 289 -6.20 3.77 -6.76
C ASN A 289 -6.33 3.45 -8.27
N THR A 290 -6.75 4.40 -9.12
CA THR A 290 -7.05 4.09 -10.54
C THR A 290 -6.50 5.13 -11.51
N ILE A 291 -6.08 4.64 -12.68
CA ILE A 291 -5.65 5.43 -13.83
C ILE A 291 -6.89 5.78 -14.65
N GLN A 292 -7.07 7.06 -15.00
CA GLN A 292 -8.25 7.51 -15.75
C GLN A 292 -8.06 7.39 -17.27
N ASP A 293 -6.85 7.65 -17.77
CA ASP A 293 -6.55 7.63 -19.19
C ASP A 293 -5.71 6.40 -19.55
N GLU A 294 -6.35 5.23 -19.44
CA GLU A 294 -5.73 3.96 -19.83
C GLU A 294 -5.24 3.97 -21.28
N THR A 295 -5.91 4.72 -22.16
CA THR A 295 -5.56 4.79 -23.58
C THR A 295 -4.21 5.48 -23.77
N THR A 296 -3.99 6.65 -23.14
CA THR A 296 -2.69 7.34 -23.17
C THR A 296 -1.61 6.54 -22.47
N VAL A 297 -1.94 5.92 -21.32
CA VAL A 297 -1.00 5.07 -20.60
C VAL A 297 -0.54 3.87 -21.45
N ASN A 298 -1.47 3.21 -22.15
CA ASN A 298 -1.14 2.12 -23.09
C ASN A 298 -0.26 2.63 -24.23
N LYS A 299 -0.51 3.82 -24.78
CA LYS A 299 0.38 4.43 -25.78
C LYS A 299 1.80 4.64 -25.24
N ILE A 300 1.94 5.05 -23.99
CA ILE A 300 3.26 5.25 -23.35
C ILE A 300 3.99 3.93 -23.16
N PHE A 301 3.30 2.90 -22.66
CA PHE A 301 3.88 1.57 -22.56
C PHE A 301 4.29 1.01 -23.94
N ASN A 302 3.45 1.20 -24.96
CA ASN A 302 3.77 0.79 -26.34
C ASN A 302 5.02 1.48 -26.89
N VAL A 303 5.26 2.75 -26.54
CA VAL A 303 6.51 3.41 -26.90
C VAL A 303 7.70 2.77 -26.19
N GLY A 304 7.57 2.43 -24.91
CA GLY A 304 8.56 1.62 -24.20
C GLY A 304 8.89 0.33 -24.97
N TYR A 305 7.89 -0.48 -25.32
CA TYR A 305 8.07 -1.71 -26.09
C TYR A 305 8.71 -1.48 -27.46
N THR A 306 8.29 -0.44 -28.18
CA THR A 306 8.85 -0.11 -29.51
C THR A 306 10.34 0.21 -29.40
N ILE A 307 10.74 0.94 -28.37
CA ILE A 307 12.15 1.28 -28.11
C ILE A 307 12.94 0.01 -27.76
N LEU A 308 12.41 -0.82 -26.84
CA LEU A 308 13.03 -2.10 -26.47
C LEU A 308 13.27 -2.97 -27.71
N GLN A 309 12.29 -3.05 -28.62
CA GLN A 309 12.37 -3.82 -29.86
C GLN A 309 13.42 -3.26 -30.83
N LYS A 310 13.44 -1.94 -31.05
CA LYS A 310 14.46 -1.28 -31.88
C LYS A 310 15.89 -1.46 -31.34
N LEU A 311 16.03 -1.46 -30.02
CA LEU A 311 17.31 -1.65 -29.34
C LEU A 311 17.72 -3.13 -29.22
N GLY A 312 16.84 -4.08 -29.56
CA GLY A 312 17.11 -5.51 -29.47
C GLY A 312 17.30 -6.02 -28.04
N ILE A 313 16.71 -5.36 -27.03
CA ILE A 313 16.87 -5.70 -25.60
C ILE A 313 15.70 -6.51 -25.06
N ASN A 314 15.57 -7.75 -25.55
CA ASN A 314 14.47 -8.65 -25.23
C ASN A 314 14.41 -9.03 -23.74
N ASP A 315 15.55 -9.06 -23.04
CA ASP A 315 15.62 -9.39 -21.60
C ASP A 315 14.91 -8.37 -20.69
N CYS A 316 14.54 -7.22 -21.26
CA CYS A 316 13.81 -6.15 -20.59
C CYS A 316 12.34 -6.12 -20.97
N TYR A 317 11.86 -7.06 -21.80
CA TYR A 317 10.44 -7.26 -21.97
C TYR A 317 9.83 -7.73 -20.66
N TYR A 318 8.66 -7.19 -20.39
CA TYR A 318 7.91 -7.50 -19.19
C TYR A 318 6.47 -7.80 -19.54
N GLU A 319 5.84 -8.58 -18.67
CA GLU A 319 4.39 -8.71 -18.69
C GLU A 319 3.79 -7.39 -18.21
N VAL A 320 2.82 -6.88 -18.96
CA VAL A 320 2.07 -5.68 -18.57
C VAL A 320 1.42 -5.97 -17.21
N LEU A 321 1.96 -5.36 -16.16
CA LEU A 321 1.33 -5.35 -14.85
C LEU A 321 0.01 -4.59 -14.95
N ASN A 322 -1.00 -5.08 -14.23
CA ASN A 322 -2.26 -4.35 -14.03
C ASN A 322 -1.98 -2.89 -13.58
N LEU A 323 -2.76 -1.94 -14.07
CA LEU A 323 -2.69 -0.51 -13.75
C LEU A 323 -3.15 -0.16 -12.32
N ASP A 324 -3.47 -1.15 -11.48
CA ASP A 324 -3.76 -0.97 -10.05
C ASP A 324 -2.54 -0.38 -9.30
N LEU A 325 -2.69 0.86 -8.86
CA LEU A 325 -1.61 1.64 -8.23
C LEU A 325 -1.21 1.09 -6.86
N VAL A 326 -2.14 0.48 -6.12
CA VAL A 326 -1.88 -0.10 -4.81
C VAL A 326 -1.05 -1.37 -4.99
N GLN A 327 -1.47 -2.26 -5.89
CA GLN A 327 -0.74 -3.48 -6.21
C GLN A 327 0.66 -3.16 -6.73
N ASN A 328 0.80 -2.18 -7.62
CA ASN A 328 2.12 -1.83 -8.16
C ASN A 328 3.09 -1.28 -7.10
N LYS A 329 2.59 -0.56 -6.09
CA LYS A 329 3.39 -0.15 -4.92
C LYS A 329 3.82 -1.34 -4.06
N GLU A 330 2.90 -2.26 -3.77
CA GLU A 330 3.21 -3.48 -3.03
C GLU A 330 4.26 -4.33 -3.76
N ARG A 331 4.11 -4.52 -5.08
CA ARG A 331 5.07 -5.20 -5.94
C ARG A 331 6.44 -4.55 -5.88
N LYS A 332 6.50 -3.21 -5.99
CA LYS A 332 7.75 -2.46 -5.86
C LYS A 332 8.42 -2.68 -4.50
N TYR A 333 7.66 -2.72 -3.40
CA TYR A 333 8.22 -2.98 -2.08
C TYR A 333 8.81 -4.39 -1.96
N LEU A 334 8.16 -5.40 -2.54
CA LEU A 334 8.67 -6.77 -2.61
C LEU A 334 9.94 -6.85 -3.46
N HIS A 335 9.92 -6.27 -4.66
CA HIS A 335 11.09 -6.17 -5.52
C HIS A 335 12.29 -5.55 -4.79
N ASP A 336 12.08 -4.38 -4.18
CA ASP A 336 13.13 -3.66 -3.47
C ASP A 336 13.67 -4.45 -2.29
N TYR A 337 12.84 -5.23 -1.61
CA TYR A 337 13.26 -6.15 -0.56
C TYR A 337 14.18 -7.24 -1.11
N PHE A 338 13.75 -7.96 -2.15
CA PHE A 338 14.51 -9.08 -2.72
C PHE A 338 15.85 -8.64 -3.33
N GLU A 339 15.90 -7.47 -3.97
CA GLU A 339 17.14 -6.94 -4.55
C GLU A 339 18.12 -6.41 -3.50
N ASN A 340 17.64 -6.06 -2.30
CA ASN A 340 18.46 -5.60 -1.19
C ASN A 340 18.69 -6.66 -0.11
N TYR A 341 18.15 -7.88 -0.25
CA TYR A 341 18.19 -8.91 0.78
C TYR A 341 19.60 -9.13 1.33
N ASN A 342 20.58 -9.44 0.46
CA ASN A 342 21.96 -9.71 0.87
C ASN A 342 22.65 -8.50 1.53
N LYS A 343 22.27 -7.27 1.14
CA LYS A 343 22.77 -6.05 1.76
C LYS A 343 22.17 -5.84 3.15
N ILE A 344 20.88 -6.15 3.32
CA ILE A 344 20.21 -6.12 4.61
C ILE A 344 20.80 -7.19 5.53
N GLU A 345 21.06 -8.38 4.98
CA GLU A 345 21.60 -9.53 5.67
C GLU A 345 23.03 -9.32 6.19
N SER A 346 23.87 -8.63 5.40
CA SER A 346 25.28 -8.38 5.73
C SER A 346 25.50 -7.15 6.62
N ASN A 347 24.50 -6.28 6.79
CA ASN A 347 24.60 -5.15 7.69
C ASN A 347 24.66 -5.63 9.15
N THR A 348 25.66 -5.15 9.89
CA THR A 348 25.72 -5.38 11.33
C THR A 348 24.53 -4.73 12.00
N CYS A 349 23.85 -5.52 12.82
CA CYS A 349 22.69 -5.06 13.58
C CYS A 349 23.20 -4.19 14.75
N ASP A 350 23.39 -2.89 14.50
CA ASP A 350 23.68 -1.92 15.55
C ASP A 350 22.40 -1.62 16.35
N ASN A 351 22.50 -1.61 17.69
CA ASN A 351 21.37 -1.52 18.65
C ASN A 351 20.29 -0.48 18.31
N ASP A 352 20.64 0.62 17.65
CA ASP A 352 19.72 1.71 17.30
C ASP A 352 18.92 1.57 16.00
N LYS A 353 19.41 0.75 15.06
CA LYS A 353 18.84 0.57 13.72
C LYS A 353 18.04 -0.75 13.59
N CYS A 354 18.39 -1.77 14.38
CA CYS A 354 17.73 -3.08 14.36
C CYS A 354 16.21 -3.02 14.50
N PRO A 355 15.60 -2.26 15.44
CA PRO A 355 14.15 -2.25 15.58
C PRO A 355 13.41 -1.72 14.34
N GLN A 356 14.06 -0.83 13.57
CA GLN A 356 13.49 -0.27 12.34
C GLN A 356 13.56 -1.27 11.19
N TYR A 357 14.68 -1.98 11.04
CA TYR A 357 14.81 -3.07 10.08
C TYR A 357 13.84 -4.20 10.38
N CYS A 358 13.69 -4.58 11.65
CA CYS A 358 12.77 -5.64 12.08
C CYS A 358 11.30 -5.30 11.79
N LYS A 359 10.83 -4.09 12.10
CA LYS A 359 9.46 -3.69 11.73
C LYS A 359 9.27 -3.67 10.21
N HIS A 360 10.30 -3.27 9.47
CA HIS A 360 10.22 -3.31 8.02
C HIS A 360 10.07 -4.74 7.48
N ILE A 361 10.87 -5.68 7.98
CA ILE A 361 10.81 -7.10 7.61
C ILE A 361 9.42 -7.68 7.91
N ILE A 362 8.81 -7.32 9.04
CA ILE A 362 7.42 -7.71 9.39
C ILE A 362 6.43 -7.23 8.33
N ASN A 363 6.51 -5.95 7.93
CA ASN A 363 5.62 -5.42 6.90
C ASN A 363 5.82 -6.13 5.55
N ILE A 364 7.06 -6.49 5.19
CA ILE A 364 7.33 -7.29 4.00
C ILE A 364 6.75 -8.68 4.13
N ASN A 365 6.79 -9.30 5.32
CA ASN A 365 6.26 -10.65 5.54
C ASN A 365 4.75 -10.73 5.24
N GLU A 366 3.99 -9.70 5.57
CA GLU A 366 2.56 -9.61 5.19
C GLU A 366 2.38 -9.56 3.67
N LEU A 367 3.21 -8.78 2.98
CA LEU A 367 3.19 -8.73 1.51
C LEU A 367 3.65 -10.05 0.90
N TYR A 368 4.66 -10.71 1.50
CA TYR A 368 5.17 -11.99 1.08
C TYR A 368 4.08 -13.07 1.19
N LYS A 369 3.39 -13.15 2.33
CA LYS A 369 2.25 -14.05 2.56
C LYS A 369 1.12 -13.83 1.55
N LYS A 370 0.80 -12.58 1.22
CA LYS A 370 -0.25 -12.24 0.25
C LYS A 370 0.08 -12.69 -1.18
N ASN A 371 1.36 -12.82 -1.54
CA ASN A 371 1.82 -13.05 -2.91
C ASN A 371 2.42 -14.44 -3.13
N ILE A 372 2.93 -15.12 -2.10
CA ILE A 372 3.61 -16.43 -2.23
C ILE A 372 2.74 -17.47 -2.94
N GLU A 373 1.48 -17.62 -2.55
CA GLU A 373 0.55 -18.59 -3.16
C GLU A 373 0.11 -18.18 -4.57
N LYS A 374 0.17 -16.89 -4.90
CA LYS A 374 -0.21 -16.37 -6.22
C LYS A 374 0.93 -16.43 -7.23
N CYS A 375 2.16 -16.43 -6.74
CA CYS A 375 3.36 -16.30 -7.53
C CYS A 375 4.16 -17.59 -7.63
N CYS A 376 3.94 -18.54 -6.71
CA CYS A 376 4.79 -19.71 -6.58
C CYS A 376 3.97 -20.98 -6.43
N THR A 377 4.23 -21.97 -7.28
CA THR A 377 3.68 -23.33 -7.15
C THR A 377 4.80 -24.29 -6.80
N TYR A 378 4.76 -24.92 -5.63
CA TYR A 378 5.82 -25.82 -5.16
C TYR A 378 5.47 -27.29 -5.40
N TYR A 379 6.27 -27.97 -6.22
CA TYR A 379 6.23 -29.43 -6.38
C TYR A 379 7.11 -30.12 -5.32
N SER A 380 8.21 -29.46 -4.94
CA SER A 380 9.04 -29.77 -3.77
C SER A 380 9.64 -28.47 -3.20
N GLU A 381 10.43 -28.55 -2.13
CA GLU A 381 11.10 -27.36 -1.57
C GLU A 381 12.07 -26.70 -2.56
N ASN A 382 12.69 -27.48 -3.45
CA ASN A 382 13.67 -27.01 -4.44
C ASN A 382 13.13 -26.98 -5.87
N ASP A 383 11.90 -27.44 -6.09
CA ASP A 383 11.28 -27.52 -7.41
C ASP A 383 9.95 -26.77 -7.39
N TYR A 384 9.94 -25.60 -8.02
CA TYR A 384 8.82 -24.68 -8.02
C TYR A 384 8.72 -23.89 -9.33
N SER A 385 7.50 -23.50 -9.69
CA SER A 385 7.26 -22.45 -10.69
C SER A 385 7.32 -21.08 -10.04
N ASP A 386 7.80 -20.08 -10.79
CA ASP A 386 7.77 -18.67 -10.41
C ASP A 386 7.07 -17.88 -11.51
N ASP A 387 5.87 -17.41 -11.22
CA ASP A 387 5.02 -16.69 -12.17
C ASP A 387 5.19 -15.16 -12.02
N CYS A 388 5.93 -14.69 -11.02
CA CYS A 388 6.05 -13.27 -10.67
C CYS A 388 7.51 -12.77 -10.67
N LYS A 389 8.35 -13.34 -11.55
CA LYS A 389 9.81 -13.12 -11.65
C LYS A 389 10.27 -11.66 -11.67
N TYR A 390 9.39 -10.71 -11.98
CA TYR A 390 9.69 -9.28 -12.02
C TYR A 390 9.77 -8.61 -10.64
N TYR A 391 9.07 -9.14 -9.64
CA TYR A 391 8.98 -8.51 -8.32
C TYR A 391 8.98 -9.47 -7.14
N PHE A 392 8.85 -10.77 -7.40
CA PHE A 392 8.81 -11.81 -6.38
C PHE A 392 9.92 -12.83 -6.60
N LYS A 393 10.36 -13.50 -5.52
CA LYS A 393 11.26 -14.65 -5.58
C LYS A 393 10.68 -15.78 -4.74
N CYS A 394 10.52 -16.95 -5.36
CA CYS A 394 9.99 -18.16 -4.71
C CYS A 394 11.04 -18.91 -3.87
N ASP A 395 12.33 -18.70 -4.10
CA ASP A 395 13.36 -19.33 -3.26
C ASP A 395 13.16 -18.96 -1.77
N GLN A 396 12.92 -19.98 -0.95
CA GLN A 396 12.67 -19.85 0.49
C GLN A 396 13.86 -19.27 1.27
N ASN A 397 15.05 -19.22 0.68
CA ASN A 397 16.19 -18.50 1.26
C ASN A 397 15.92 -17.00 1.40
N PHE A 398 15.01 -16.45 0.58
CA PHE A 398 14.59 -15.04 0.66
C PHE A 398 13.35 -14.83 1.53
N ASN A 399 12.85 -15.86 2.20
CA ASN A 399 11.72 -15.74 3.12
C ASN A 399 12.04 -14.69 4.21
N PRO A 400 11.20 -13.66 4.42
CA PRO A 400 11.44 -12.59 5.40
C PRO A 400 11.75 -13.10 6.81
N TYR A 401 11.26 -14.29 7.16
CA TYR A 401 11.56 -14.92 8.45
C TYR A 401 13.05 -15.26 8.64
N LYS A 402 13.78 -15.55 7.56
CA LYS A 402 15.23 -15.80 7.62
C LYS A 402 16.00 -14.54 8.06
N LEU A 403 15.67 -13.36 7.51
CA LEU A 403 16.25 -12.10 8.00
C LEU A 403 15.79 -11.76 9.42
N TYR A 404 14.52 -11.98 9.73
CA TYR A 404 13.97 -11.73 11.06
C TYR A 404 14.73 -12.51 12.15
N THR A 405 14.99 -13.79 11.91
CA THR A 405 15.74 -14.67 12.82
C THR A 405 17.22 -14.29 12.86
N LYS A 406 17.86 -14.10 11.71
CA LYS A 406 19.29 -13.74 11.62
C LYS A 406 19.60 -12.42 12.33
N LEU A 407 18.71 -11.43 12.22
CA LEU A 407 18.85 -10.13 12.89
C LEU A 407 18.37 -10.15 14.36
N ASN A 408 17.99 -11.31 14.91
CA ASN A 408 17.45 -11.47 16.26
C ASN A 408 16.31 -10.51 16.58
N CYS A 409 15.41 -10.30 15.61
CA CYS A 409 14.34 -9.30 15.71
C CYS A 409 13.41 -9.52 16.89
N SER A 410 13.22 -10.76 17.32
CA SER A 410 12.42 -11.13 18.50
C SER A 410 12.89 -10.47 19.80
N LYS A 411 14.17 -10.08 19.91
CA LYS A 411 14.71 -9.36 21.08
C LYS A 411 14.20 -7.91 21.19
N PHE A 412 13.72 -7.34 20.09
CA PHE A 412 13.34 -5.93 19.99
C PHE A 412 11.84 -5.71 19.88
N LEU A 413 11.05 -6.78 19.94
CA LEU A 413 9.61 -6.79 19.68
C LEU A 413 8.84 -7.37 20.87
N SER A 414 7.64 -6.85 21.08
CA SER A 414 6.71 -7.45 22.05
C SER A 414 6.21 -8.81 21.53
N GLU A 415 5.72 -9.69 22.42
CA GLU A 415 5.24 -11.03 22.03
C GLU A 415 4.19 -10.99 20.92
N ASN A 416 3.31 -9.99 20.96
CA ASN A 416 2.21 -9.80 20.02
C ASN A 416 2.67 -9.27 18.64
N GLU A 417 3.92 -8.82 18.54
CA GLU A 417 4.57 -8.33 17.32
C GLU A 417 5.54 -9.37 16.73
N LYS A 418 5.65 -10.55 17.36
CA LYS A 418 6.49 -11.63 16.83
C LYS A 418 5.90 -12.12 15.52
N MET A 419 6.78 -12.24 14.53
CA MET A 419 6.45 -12.72 13.20
C MET A 419 6.51 -14.25 13.18
N GLU A 420 5.64 -14.87 12.39
CA GLU A 420 5.71 -16.29 12.08
C GLU A 420 6.29 -16.53 10.69
N GLU A 421 6.94 -17.68 10.51
CA GLU A 421 7.44 -18.10 9.21
C GLU A 421 6.26 -18.42 8.28
N VAL A 422 6.27 -17.81 7.10
CA VAL A 422 5.32 -18.14 6.05
C VAL A 422 5.68 -19.51 5.49
N LYS A 423 4.84 -20.51 5.75
CA LYS A 423 5.02 -21.88 5.26
C LYS A 423 4.52 -22.00 3.82
N ILE A 424 5.23 -22.77 3.01
CA ILE A 424 4.78 -23.15 1.68
C ILE A 424 3.81 -24.33 1.76
N THR A 425 2.93 -24.42 0.79
CA THR A 425 2.07 -25.60 0.58
C THR A 425 2.54 -26.31 -0.67
N LEU A 426 2.91 -27.59 -0.53
CA LEU A 426 3.27 -28.41 -1.67
C LEU A 426 2.01 -28.85 -2.42
N VAL A 427 2.10 -28.96 -3.75
CA VAL A 427 0.98 -29.42 -4.60
C VAL A 427 0.43 -30.77 -4.11
N LYS A 428 1.30 -31.68 -3.66
CA LYS A 428 0.89 -32.98 -3.11
C LYS A 428 0.03 -32.83 -1.84
N ASP A 429 0.36 -31.89 -0.97
CA ASP A 429 -0.32 -31.68 0.31
C ASP A 429 -1.69 -31.03 0.06
N TYR A 430 -1.73 -30.08 -0.89
CA TYR A 430 -2.96 -29.47 -1.36
C TYR A 430 -3.92 -30.50 -2.00
N LEU A 431 -3.39 -31.37 -2.88
CA LEU A 431 -4.17 -32.46 -3.47
C LEU A 431 -4.69 -33.42 -2.41
N GLN A 432 -3.87 -33.76 -1.41
CA GLN A 432 -4.29 -34.63 -0.31
C GLN A 432 -5.39 -33.99 0.55
N GLN A 433 -5.30 -32.68 0.81
CA GLN A 433 -6.36 -31.92 1.50
C GLN A 433 -7.66 -31.94 0.69
N LEU A 434 -7.61 -31.64 -0.61
CA LEU A 434 -8.75 -31.71 -1.51
C LEU A 434 -9.42 -33.10 -1.53
N ILE A 435 -8.61 -34.17 -1.60
CA ILE A 435 -9.14 -35.54 -1.56
C ILE A 435 -9.81 -35.83 -0.22
N ASN A 436 -9.24 -35.38 0.89
CA ASN A 436 -9.81 -35.57 2.21
C ASN A 436 -11.12 -34.79 2.39
N ASP A 437 -11.17 -33.55 1.93
CA ASP A 437 -12.38 -32.72 1.93
C ASP A 437 -13.49 -33.35 1.09
N TYR A 438 -13.13 -33.86 -0.10
CA TYR A 438 -14.07 -34.59 -0.94
C TYR A 438 -14.59 -35.86 -0.25
N ARG A 439 -13.71 -36.66 0.36
CA ARG A 439 -14.10 -37.86 1.12
C ARG A 439 -15.01 -37.52 2.29
N ASN A 440 -14.74 -36.44 3.01
CA ASN A 440 -15.57 -35.98 4.13
C ASN A 440 -16.94 -35.54 3.64
N LYS A 441 -17.00 -34.75 2.55
CA LYS A 441 -18.24 -34.33 1.91
C LYS A 441 -19.06 -35.54 1.43
N LEU A 442 -18.41 -36.54 0.83
CA LEU A 442 -19.05 -37.78 0.39
C LEU A 442 -19.60 -38.60 1.58
N LYS A 443 -18.84 -38.73 2.69
CA LYS A 443 -19.32 -39.41 3.91
C LYS A 443 -20.57 -38.73 4.48
N LEU A 444 -20.63 -37.39 4.46
CA LEU A 444 -21.79 -36.63 4.90
C LEU A 444 -23.01 -36.89 4.01
N MET A 445 -22.82 -37.04 2.69
CA MET A 445 -23.90 -37.41 1.76
C MET A 445 -24.42 -38.83 2.00
N ILE A 446 -23.52 -39.80 2.25
CA ILE A 446 -23.89 -41.21 2.45
C ILE A 446 -24.63 -41.42 3.79
N ASN A 447 -24.27 -40.67 4.85
CA ASN A 447 -24.81 -40.88 6.20
C ASN A 447 -26.16 -40.18 6.47
N GLY A 448 -26.84 -39.63 5.43
CA GLY A 448 -28.24 -39.18 5.51
C GLY A 448 -28.54 -37.95 6.39
N ASN A 449 -27.56 -37.33 7.04
CA ASN A 449 -27.75 -36.16 7.92
C ASN A 449 -27.60 -34.82 7.17
N ALA A 450 -28.45 -34.58 6.17
CA ALA A 450 -28.57 -33.25 5.58
C ALA A 450 -30.03 -32.94 5.21
N SER A 451 -30.70 -32.17 6.07
CA SER A 451 -31.86 -31.37 5.67
C SER A 451 -31.38 -30.01 5.13
N GLY A 452 -31.83 -29.65 3.92
CA GLY A 452 -31.79 -28.28 3.41
C GLY A 452 -30.49 -27.80 2.76
N SER A 453 -30.53 -27.67 1.42
CA SER A 453 -29.61 -26.99 0.49
C SER A 453 -28.10 -27.09 0.74
N LEU A 454 -27.44 -28.06 0.10
CA LEU A 454 -25.97 -28.14 0.05
C LEU A 454 -25.43 -28.61 -1.32
N CYS A 455 -26.13 -28.24 -2.41
CA CYS A 455 -25.61 -28.32 -3.77
C CYS A 455 -25.13 -26.93 -4.21
N GLU A 456 -23.85 -26.62 -3.98
CA GLU A 456 -23.16 -25.56 -4.70
C GLU A 456 -21.80 -26.07 -5.19
N GLY A 457 -21.50 -25.81 -6.46
CA GLY A 457 -20.23 -26.12 -7.13
C GLY A 457 -20.24 -27.30 -8.12
N PHE A 458 -19.05 -27.61 -8.63
CA PHE A 458 -18.71 -28.51 -9.75
C PHE A 458 -19.36 -29.91 -9.72
N ILE A 459 -19.79 -30.39 -8.55
CA ILE A 459 -20.32 -31.75 -8.33
C ILE A 459 -21.83 -31.85 -8.64
N CYS A 460 -22.55 -30.73 -8.61
CA CYS A 460 -23.98 -30.71 -8.95
C CYS A 460 -24.25 -30.20 -10.37
N ASP A 461 -23.21 -29.78 -11.08
CA ASP A 461 -23.33 -29.43 -12.48
C ASP A 461 -23.39 -30.71 -13.31
N THR A 462 -24.59 -31.00 -13.82
CA THR A 462 -24.85 -32.16 -14.66
C THR A 462 -23.90 -32.19 -15.85
N PHE A 463 -23.48 -31.04 -16.37
CA PHE A 463 -22.52 -30.95 -17.46
C PHE A 463 -21.15 -31.49 -17.06
N TYR A 464 -20.58 -31.01 -15.94
CA TYR A 464 -19.23 -31.42 -15.53
C TYR A 464 -19.14 -32.88 -15.09
N MET A 465 -20.18 -33.41 -14.45
CA MET A 465 -20.25 -34.84 -14.11
C MET A 465 -20.34 -35.72 -15.36
N SER A 466 -21.15 -35.33 -16.35
CA SER A 466 -21.20 -36.02 -17.65
C SER A 466 -19.87 -35.94 -18.38
N VAL A 467 -19.20 -34.79 -18.37
CA VAL A 467 -17.88 -34.58 -18.98
C VAL A 467 -16.81 -35.46 -18.32
N LEU A 468 -16.76 -35.52 -16.98
CA LEU A 468 -15.82 -36.36 -16.24
C LEU A 468 -16.00 -37.86 -16.54
N LEU A 469 -17.25 -38.33 -16.64
CA LEU A 469 -17.55 -39.71 -17.02
C LEU A 469 -17.08 -40.01 -18.46
N VAL A 470 -17.35 -39.11 -19.40
CA VAL A 470 -16.94 -39.28 -20.81
C VAL A 470 -15.42 -39.29 -20.96
N PHE A 471 -14.72 -38.34 -20.33
CA PHE A 471 -13.26 -38.29 -20.37
C PHE A 471 -12.60 -39.47 -19.63
N GLY A 472 -13.21 -39.94 -18.54
CA GLY A 472 -12.78 -41.16 -17.85
C GLY A 472 -12.86 -42.40 -18.77
N LEU A 473 -13.99 -42.57 -19.47
CA LEU A 473 -14.16 -43.66 -20.44
C LEU A 473 -13.19 -43.56 -21.61
N LEU A 474 -12.98 -42.36 -22.16
CA LEU A 474 -12.00 -42.11 -23.22
C LEU A 474 -10.57 -42.43 -22.77
N GLY A 475 -10.21 -42.08 -21.54
CA GLY A 475 -8.91 -42.42 -20.94
C GLY A 475 -8.71 -43.93 -20.81
N VAL A 476 -9.72 -44.66 -20.32
CA VAL A 476 -9.68 -46.13 -20.24
C VAL A 476 -9.54 -46.75 -21.63
N LEU A 477 -10.31 -46.29 -22.62
CA LEU A 477 -10.23 -46.78 -24.00
C LEU A 477 -8.86 -46.52 -24.64
N LEU A 478 -8.25 -45.35 -24.37
CA LEU A 478 -6.89 -45.04 -24.81
C LEU A 478 -5.85 -45.97 -24.19
N ILE A 479 -5.94 -46.22 -22.89
CA ILE A 479 -5.05 -47.15 -22.19
C ILE A 479 -5.22 -48.57 -22.75
N SER A 480 -6.47 -49.03 -22.92
CA SER A 480 -6.77 -50.33 -23.53
C SER A 480 -6.24 -50.45 -24.96
N PHE A 481 -6.35 -49.38 -25.77
CA PHE A 481 -5.81 -49.34 -27.12
C PHE A 481 -4.28 -49.43 -27.13
N ILE A 482 -3.60 -48.72 -26.23
CA ILE A 482 -2.14 -48.78 -26.09
C ILE A 482 -1.70 -50.19 -25.68
N VAL A 483 -2.35 -50.78 -24.66
CA VAL A 483 -2.04 -52.15 -24.19
C VAL A 483 -2.31 -53.19 -25.28
N TYR A 484 -3.42 -53.05 -26.01
CA TYR A 484 -3.75 -53.94 -27.12
C TYR A 484 -2.71 -53.86 -28.26
N LYS A 485 -2.26 -52.65 -28.60
CA LYS A 485 -1.25 -52.43 -29.64
C LYS A 485 0.15 -52.94 -29.25
N VAL A 486 0.49 -52.91 -27.97
CA VAL A 486 1.76 -53.45 -27.44
C VAL A 486 1.78 -54.99 -27.46
N ASN A 487 0.62 -55.65 -27.39
CA ASN A 487 0.50 -57.12 -27.45
C ASN A 487 0.41 -57.71 -28.88
N ILE A 488 0.45 -56.88 -29.93
CA ILE A 488 0.34 -57.30 -31.34
C ILE A 488 1.69 -57.17 -32.10
N ASN A 489 2.74 -56.69 -31.44
CA ASN A 489 4.13 -56.87 -31.87
C ASN A 489 4.78 -57.96 -31.03
#